data_AF-A0A7Y7C960-F1
#
_entry.id   AF-A0A7Y7C960-F1
#
_cell.length_a   1.000
_cell.length_b   1.000
_cell.length_c   1.000
_cell.angle_alpha   90.00
_cell.angle_beta   90.00
_cell.angle_gamma   90.00
#
_symmetry.space_group_name_H-M   'P 1'
#
loop_
_entity.id
_entity.type
_entity.pdbx_description
1 polymer ?
#
loop_
_entity_poly.entity_id
_entity_poly.type
_entity_poly.pdbx_seq_one_letter_code
_entity_poly.pdbx_strand_id
1 'polypeptide(L)'
;MNANDVLESYITDVAVRLPRKQRDDVAFELRELLTEELQARAAADGRDADAAMATELLRAFGRPEAVAARYRPALTIIDPADGSRFLRATVIGLAVIWSTGLLTRLWQPIQSGQGVLQALGQWWVHTVVASLWWPGMLVVGFGLDAWTRRRWPLTSSSGPFVQHQASTARMADGAQASPTLKCLGEVRRDGHRAGLAPSA
;
A
#
# COMPACT_ATOMS: atom_id res chain seq x y z
N MET A 1 -3.02 7.97 -41.02
CA MET A 1 -3.34 7.74 -39.59
C MET A 1 -3.57 9.08 -38.95
N ASN A 2 -4.70 9.27 -38.29
CA ASN A 2 -4.97 10.44 -37.47
C ASN A 2 -4.44 10.21 -36.03
N ALA A 3 -4.61 11.19 -35.15
CA ALA A 3 -4.16 11.08 -33.76
C ALA A 3 -4.87 9.94 -32.99
N ASN A 4 -6.18 9.76 -33.21
CA ASN A 4 -6.97 8.74 -32.55
C ASN A 4 -6.53 7.32 -32.93
N ASP A 5 -6.19 7.06 -34.19
CA ASP A 5 -5.70 5.75 -34.66
C ASP A 5 -4.43 5.34 -33.89
N VAL A 6 -3.53 6.30 -33.65
CA VAL A 6 -2.28 6.08 -32.92
C VAL A 6 -2.56 5.78 -31.44
N LEU A 7 -3.50 6.50 -30.84
CA LEU A 7 -3.91 6.31 -29.45
C LEU A 7 -4.57 4.94 -29.23
N GLU A 8 -5.54 4.58 -30.06
CA GLU A 8 -6.26 3.31 -29.97
C GLU A 8 -5.34 2.10 -30.18
N SER A 9 -4.38 2.21 -31.09
CA SER A 9 -3.34 1.19 -31.30
C SER A 9 -2.52 0.97 -30.02
N TYR A 10 -2.07 2.06 -29.39
CA TYR A 10 -1.32 2.00 -28.14
C TYR A 10 -2.13 1.42 -26.98
N ILE A 11 -3.38 1.86 -26.81
CA ILE A 11 -4.27 1.38 -25.75
C ILE A 11 -4.55 -0.12 -25.92
N THR A 12 -4.80 -0.55 -27.17
CA THR A 12 -4.97 -1.97 -27.50
C THR A 12 -3.74 -2.78 -27.13
N ASP A 13 -2.55 -2.25 -27.43
CA ASP A 13 -1.28 -2.87 -27.05
C ASP A 13 -1.16 -3.01 -25.52
N VAL A 14 -1.47 -1.98 -24.75
CA VAL A 14 -1.47 -2.06 -23.28
C VAL A 14 -2.49 -3.11 -22.80
N ALA A 15 -3.72 -3.07 -23.30
CA ALA A 15 -4.82 -3.94 -22.87
C ALA A 15 -4.54 -5.43 -23.12
N VAL A 16 -3.93 -5.80 -24.26
CA VAL A 16 -3.57 -7.19 -24.57
C VAL A 16 -2.60 -7.78 -23.54
N ARG A 17 -1.77 -6.94 -22.92
CA ARG A 17 -0.76 -7.32 -21.91
C ARG A 17 -1.33 -7.44 -20.49
N LEU A 18 -2.60 -7.07 -20.28
CA LEU A 18 -3.29 -7.14 -18.99
C LEU A 18 -4.08 -8.45 -18.80
N PRO A 19 -4.35 -8.87 -17.53
CA PRO A 19 -5.29 -9.93 -17.22
C PRO A 19 -6.68 -9.63 -17.80
N ARG A 20 -7.35 -10.65 -18.36
CA ARG A 20 -8.63 -10.51 -19.10
C ARG A 20 -9.69 -9.70 -18.37
N LYS A 21 -9.78 -9.83 -17.05
CA LYS A 21 -10.80 -9.19 -16.22
C LYS A 21 -10.69 -7.66 -16.12
N GLN A 22 -9.50 -7.10 -16.34
CA GLN A 22 -9.20 -5.67 -16.16
C GLN A 22 -8.83 -4.98 -17.47
N ARG A 23 -8.95 -5.67 -18.61
CA ARG A 23 -8.58 -5.10 -19.92
C ARG A 23 -9.48 -3.92 -20.28
N ASP A 24 -10.79 -4.12 -20.19
CA ASP A 24 -11.77 -3.14 -20.66
C ASP A 24 -11.79 -1.91 -19.75
N ASP A 25 -11.71 -2.13 -18.44
CA ASP A 25 -11.67 -1.08 -17.41
C ASP A 25 -10.43 -0.18 -17.58
N VAL A 26 -9.23 -0.77 -17.63
CA VAL A 26 -7.98 -0.01 -17.81
C VAL A 26 -7.89 0.61 -19.20
N ALA A 27 -8.42 -0.04 -20.24
CA ALA A 27 -8.45 0.55 -21.58
C ALA A 27 -9.36 1.78 -21.65
N PHE A 28 -10.48 1.76 -20.94
CA PHE A 28 -11.38 2.91 -20.83
C PHE A 28 -10.70 4.08 -20.10
N GLU A 29 -10.12 3.83 -18.93
CA GLU A 29 -9.39 4.83 -18.14
C GLU A 29 -8.23 5.46 -18.94
N LEU A 30 -7.42 4.63 -19.62
CA LEU A 30 -6.32 5.12 -20.45
C LEU A 30 -6.80 5.94 -21.64
N ARG A 31 -7.94 5.59 -22.26
CA ARG A 31 -8.51 6.35 -23.36
C ARG A 31 -8.91 7.74 -22.91
N GLU A 32 -9.60 7.84 -21.78
CA GLU A 32 -10.02 9.11 -21.21
C GLU A 32 -8.81 10.00 -20.90
N LEU A 33 -7.87 9.48 -20.11
CA LEU A 33 -6.66 10.21 -19.69
C LEU A 33 -5.82 10.70 -20.88
N LEU A 34 -5.55 9.82 -21.86
CA LEU A 34 -4.72 10.17 -23.00
C LEU A 34 -5.43 11.13 -23.96
N THR A 35 -6.75 11.04 -24.09
CA THR A 35 -7.53 11.96 -24.92
C THR A 35 -7.54 13.36 -24.30
N GLU A 36 -7.74 13.46 -22.98
CA GLU A 36 -7.70 14.74 -22.26
C GLU A 36 -6.33 15.43 -22.38
N GLU A 37 -5.25 14.68 -22.14
CA GLU A 37 -3.89 15.21 -22.24
C GLU A 37 -3.56 15.63 -23.69
N LEU A 38 -4.01 14.86 -24.69
CA LEU A 38 -3.82 15.20 -26.09
C LEU A 38 -4.56 16.50 -26.48
N GLN A 39 -5.81 16.66 -26.01
CA GLN A 39 -6.59 17.88 -26.22
C GLN A 39 -5.97 19.10 -25.53
N ALA A 40 -5.42 18.92 -24.32
CA ALA A 40 -4.73 19.98 -23.61
C ALA A 40 -3.50 20.49 -24.38
N ARG A 41 -2.72 19.58 -24.99
CA ARG A 41 -1.57 19.94 -25.83
C ARG A 41 -1.99 20.61 -27.14
N ALA A 42 -3.05 20.12 -27.78
CA ALA A 42 -3.63 20.75 -28.96
C ALA A 42 -4.04 22.20 -28.68
N ALA A 43 -4.74 22.43 -27.57
CA ALA A 43 -5.13 23.77 -27.14
C ALA A 43 -3.92 24.67 -26.82
N ALA A 44 -2.88 24.14 -26.18
CA ALA A 44 -1.66 24.88 -25.85
C ALA A 44 -0.87 25.29 -27.11
N ASP A 45 -0.80 24.41 -28.11
CA ASP A 45 -0.13 24.68 -29.39
C ASP A 45 -1.00 25.51 -30.35
N GLY A 46 -2.28 25.73 -30.03
CA GLY A 46 -3.23 26.45 -30.88
C GLY A 46 -3.55 25.73 -32.20
N ARG A 47 -3.44 24.40 -32.23
CA ARG A 47 -3.65 23.57 -33.43
C ARG A 47 -4.41 22.29 -33.09
N ASP A 48 -5.07 21.71 -34.08
CA ASP A 48 -5.76 20.42 -33.90
C ASP A 48 -4.76 19.29 -33.57
N ALA A 49 -5.22 18.31 -32.80
CA ALA A 49 -4.43 17.13 -32.46
C ALA A 49 -4.08 16.31 -33.71
N ASP A 50 -2.79 16.10 -33.95
CA ASP A 50 -2.29 15.30 -35.06
C ASP A 50 -1.54 14.03 -34.60
N ALA A 51 -1.25 13.15 -35.56
CA ALA A 51 -0.55 11.89 -35.28
C ALA A 51 0.87 12.10 -34.71
N ALA A 52 1.53 13.21 -35.05
CA ALA A 52 2.84 13.55 -34.53
C ALA A 52 2.78 13.90 -33.04
N MET A 53 1.84 14.76 -32.65
CA MET A 53 1.58 15.12 -31.25
C MET A 53 1.19 13.89 -30.42
N ALA A 54 0.32 13.03 -30.94
CA ALA A 54 -0.04 11.78 -30.26
C ALA A 54 1.18 10.86 -30.07
N THR A 55 2.02 10.71 -31.09
CA THR A 55 3.24 9.88 -31.00
C THR A 55 4.22 10.44 -29.96
N GLU A 56 4.38 11.75 -29.89
CA GLU A 56 5.23 12.41 -28.90
C GLU A 56 4.69 12.24 -27.47
N LEU A 57 3.38 12.42 -27.28
CA LEU A 57 2.70 12.13 -26.02
C LEU A 57 2.95 10.70 -25.56
N LEU A 58 2.72 9.72 -26.43
CA LEU A 58 2.91 8.31 -26.09
C LEU A 58 4.37 7.95 -25.81
N ARG A 59 5.33 8.60 -26.49
CA ARG A 59 6.76 8.44 -26.18
C ARG A 59 7.08 8.93 -24.76
N ALA A 60 6.50 10.06 -24.34
CA ALA A 60 6.65 10.56 -22.97
C ALA A 60 5.94 9.67 -21.94
N PHE A 61 4.79 9.09 -22.30
CA PHE A 61 4.03 8.18 -21.44
C PHE A 61 4.76 6.84 -21.20
N GLY A 62 5.47 6.36 -22.23
CA GLY A 62 6.36 5.21 -22.18
C GLY A 62 5.87 4.01 -22.97
N ARG A 63 6.70 2.96 -23.02
CA ARG A 63 6.42 1.74 -23.77
C ARG A 63 5.20 1.00 -23.19
N PRO A 64 4.33 0.40 -24.03
CA PRO A 64 3.09 -0.21 -23.57
C PRO A 64 3.31 -1.34 -22.55
N GLU A 65 4.41 -2.09 -22.65
CA GLU A 65 4.80 -3.08 -21.65
C GLU A 65 5.13 -2.49 -20.27
N ALA A 66 5.79 -1.33 -20.22
CA ALA A 66 6.16 -0.68 -18.97
C ALA A 66 4.92 -0.08 -18.30
N VAL A 67 3.99 0.45 -19.10
CA VAL A 67 2.70 0.96 -18.61
C VAL A 67 1.82 -0.18 -18.13
N ALA A 68 1.68 -1.27 -18.90
CA ALA A 68 0.93 -2.44 -18.49
C ALA A 68 1.46 -3.04 -17.17
N ALA A 69 2.77 -3.03 -16.94
CA ALA A 69 3.37 -3.52 -15.70
C ALA A 69 2.89 -2.75 -14.45
N ARG A 70 2.54 -1.46 -14.58
CA ARG A 70 2.02 -0.64 -13.46
C ARG A 70 0.60 -1.04 -13.04
N TYR A 71 -0.21 -1.50 -13.99
CA TYR A 71 -1.59 -1.96 -13.73
C TYR A 71 -1.70 -3.43 -13.34
N ARG A 72 -0.59 -4.19 -13.43
CA ARG A 72 -0.60 -5.60 -13.04
C ARG A 72 -0.44 -5.70 -11.53
N PRO A 73 -1.33 -6.43 -10.83
CA PRO A 73 -1.11 -6.73 -9.43
C PRO A 73 0.20 -7.52 -9.30
N ALA A 74 1.07 -7.08 -8.39
CA ALA A 74 2.28 -7.82 -8.07
C ALA A 74 1.91 -9.26 -7.71
N LEU A 75 2.56 -10.24 -8.36
CA LEU A 75 2.37 -11.66 -8.09
C LEU A 75 3.04 -12.02 -6.76
N THR A 76 2.43 -11.59 -5.67
CA THR A 76 2.91 -11.85 -4.32
C THR A 76 2.24 -13.12 -3.82
N ILE A 77 2.99 -14.23 -3.76
CA ILE A 77 2.50 -15.56 -3.32
C ILE A 77 2.23 -15.57 -1.80
N ILE A 78 3.01 -14.83 -1.03
CA ILE A 78 2.83 -14.62 0.42
C ILE A 78 2.65 -13.13 0.62
N ASP A 79 1.47 -12.71 1.06
CA ASP A 79 1.20 -11.32 1.40
C ASP A 79 2.27 -10.81 2.39
N PRO A 80 2.85 -9.61 2.20
CA PRO A 80 3.84 -9.08 3.14
C PRO A 80 3.33 -9.05 4.58
N ALA A 81 2.01 -8.88 4.78
CA ALA A 81 1.38 -8.92 6.08
C ALA A 81 1.50 -10.28 6.79
N ASP A 82 1.62 -11.37 6.03
CA ASP A 82 1.69 -12.74 6.55
C ASP A 82 3.13 -13.22 6.80
N GLY A 83 4.15 -12.47 6.34
CA GLY A 83 5.56 -12.87 6.46
C GLY A 83 6.01 -13.15 7.90
N SER A 84 5.58 -12.32 8.86
CA SER A 84 5.91 -12.53 10.29
C SER A 84 5.26 -13.79 10.86
N ARG A 85 4.06 -14.16 10.40
CA ARG A 85 3.36 -15.37 10.85
C ARG A 85 4.01 -16.61 10.27
N PHE A 86 4.36 -16.57 8.98
CA PHE A 86 5.09 -17.65 8.31
C PHE A 86 6.44 -17.93 8.99
N LEU A 87 7.23 -16.89 9.27
CA LEU A 87 8.52 -17.04 9.94
C LEU A 87 8.38 -17.65 11.34
N ARG A 88 7.43 -17.15 12.16
CA ARG A 88 7.16 -17.71 13.49
C ARG A 88 6.76 -19.18 13.40
N ALA A 89 5.82 -19.53 12.51
CA ALA A 89 5.37 -20.91 12.33
C ALA A 89 6.50 -21.83 11.85
N THR A 90 7.38 -21.33 10.97
CA THR A 90 8.55 -22.07 10.49
C THR A 90 9.53 -22.34 11.63
N VAL A 91 9.93 -21.29 12.37
CA VAL A 91 10.89 -21.40 13.48
C VAL A 91 10.35 -22.29 14.60
N ILE A 92 9.09 -22.09 15.01
CA ILE A 92 8.46 -22.89 16.07
C ILE A 92 8.38 -24.36 15.63
N GLY A 93 7.92 -24.64 14.42
CA GLY A 93 7.81 -26.01 13.92
C GLY A 93 9.17 -26.72 13.83
N LEU A 94 10.20 -26.05 13.31
CA LEU A 94 11.56 -26.60 13.27
C LEU A 94 12.11 -26.86 14.67
N ALA A 95 11.94 -25.91 15.60
CA ALA A 95 12.39 -26.06 16.98
C ALA A 95 11.72 -27.29 17.65
N VAL A 96 10.42 -27.49 17.44
CA VAL A 96 9.69 -28.66 17.98
C VAL A 96 10.18 -29.96 17.35
N ILE A 97 10.31 -30.03 16.01
CA ILE A 97 10.77 -31.23 15.31
C ILE A 97 12.18 -31.61 15.77
N TRP A 98 13.08 -30.63 15.84
CA TRP A 98 14.48 -30.86 16.21
C TRP A 98 14.62 -31.24 17.67
N SER A 99 13.89 -30.57 18.58
CA SER A 99 13.88 -30.91 20.01
C SER A 99 13.35 -32.32 20.23
N THR A 100 12.27 -32.70 19.54
CA THR A 100 11.69 -34.04 19.64
C THR A 100 12.67 -35.09 19.11
N GLY A 101 13.24 -34.86 17.92
CA GLY A 101 14.24 -35.77 17.35
C GLY A 101 15.47 -35.91 18.25
N LEU A 102 15.95 -34.81 18.82
CA LEU A 102 17.11 -34.83 19.72
C LEU A 102 16.79 -35.56 21.01
N LEU A 103 15.61 -35.29 21.58
CA LEU A 103 15.11 -35.99 22.75
C LEU A 103 15.10 -37.49 22.50
N THR A 104 14.55 -37.99 21.38
CA THR A 104 14.55 -39.44 21.10
C THR A 104 15.94 -40.07 21.09
N ARG A 105 17.00 -39.32 20.75
CA ARG A 105 18.39 -39.81 20.79
C ARG A 105 18.96 -39.91 22.19
N LEU A 106 18.59 -38.98 23.07
CA LEU A 106 19.06 -38.97 24.47
C LEU A 106 18.53 -40.17 25.28
N TRP A 107 17.46 -40.81 24.81
CA TRP A 107 16.87 -41.99 25.46
C TRP A 107 17.51 -43.30 24.98
N GLN A 108 18.40 -43.26 23.98
CA GLN A 108 19.07 -44.45 23.47
C GLN A 108 20.41 -44.69 24.19
N PRO A 109 20.69 -45.93 24.66
CA PRO A 109 21.93 -46.22 25.35
C PRO A 109 23.12 -46.19 24.38
N ILE A 110 24.09 -45.31 24.64
CA ILE A 110 25.31 -45.18 23.84
C ILE A 110 26.40 -46.06 24.45
N GLN A 111 26.75 -47.13 23.74
CA GLN A 111 27.69 -48.16 24.23
C GLN A 111 29.15 -47.90 23.83
N SER A 112 29.41 -46.99 22.89
CA SER A 112 30.75 -46.71 22.36
C SER A 112 30.91 -45.26 21.89
N GLY A 113 32.16 -44.75 21.85
CA GLY A 113 32.46 -43.40 21.36
C GLY A 113 32.09 -43.17 19.90
N GLN A 114 32.21 -44.19 19.04
CA GLN A 114 31.72 -44.15 17.66
C GLN A 114 30.19 -44.10 17.57
N GLY A 115 29.48 -44.66 18.56
CA GLY A 115 28.03 -44.61 18.66
C GLY A 115 27.49 -43.18 18.76
N VAL A 116 28.24 -42.25 19.37
CA VAL A 116 27.86 -40.83 19.44
C VAL A 116 27.83 -40.20 18.05
N LEU A 117 28.88 -40.39 17.25
CA LEU A 117 28.98 -39.81 15.91
C LEU A 117 27.90 -40.40 14.98
N GLN A 118 27.65 -41.70 15.07
CA GLN A 118 26.59 -42.37 14.31
C GLN A 118 25.21 -41.88 14.74
N ALA A 119 24.94 -41.72 16.04
CA ALA A 119 23.68 -41.19 16.55
C ALA A 119 23.43 -39.75 16.07
N LEU A 120 24.47 -38.91 16.06
CA LEU A 120 24.39 -37.54 15.55
C LEU A 120 24.13 -37.50 14.04
N GLY A 121 24.84 -38.33 13.26
CA GLY A 121 24.65 -38.43 11.81
C GLY A 121 23.26 -38.94 11.46
N GLN A 122 22.77 -39.96 12.16
CA GLN A 122 21.41 -40.49 11.98
C GLN A 122 20.33 -39.49 12.42
N TRP A 123 20.55 -38.77 13.51
CA TRP A 123 19.67 -37.68 13.92
C TRP A 123 19.61 -36.57 12.89
N TRP A 124 20.75 -36.14 12.38
CA TRP A 124 20.84 -35.11 11.34
C TRP A 124 20.07 -35.52 10.09
N VAL A 125 20.38 -36.70 9.52
CA VAL A 125 19.72 -37.17 8.30
C VAL A 125 18.22 -37.36 8.54
N HIS A 126 17.82 -38.00 9.64
CA HIS A 126 16.40 -38.31 9.84
C HIS A 126 15.57 -37.11 10.29
N THR A 127 16.13 -36.20 11.08
CA THR A 127 15.39 -35.08 11.68
C THR A 127 15.51 -33.83 10.83
N VAL A 128 16.73 -33.45 10.46
CA VAL A 128 16.96 -32.21 9.71
C VAL A 128 16.48 -32.35 8.28
N VAL A 129 16.85 -33.43 7.57
CA VAL A 129 16.40 -33.63 6.18
C VAL A 129 14.89 -33.83 6.12
N ALA A 130 14.30 -34.61 7.03
CA ALA A 130 12.85 -34.72 7.08
C ALA A 130 12.21 -33.36 7.36
N SER A 131 12.75 -32.53 8.26
CA SER A 131 12.13 -31.24 8.58
C SER A 131 11.95 -30.27 7.40
N LEU A 132 12.61 -30.49 6.25
CA LEU A 132 12.38 -29.69 5.03
C LEU A 132 10.94 -29.78 4.49
N TRP A 133 10.18 -30.84 4.79
CA TRP A 133 8.78 -30.93 4.35
C TRP A 133 7.88 -29.89 5.06
N TRP A 134 8.25 -29.47 6.27
CA TRP A 134 7.46 -28.55 7.10
C TRP A 134 7.31 -27.15 6.47
N PRO A 135 8.40 -26.44 6.10
CA PRO A 135 8.29 -25.18 5.36
C PRO A 135 7.49 -25.33 4.06
N GLY A 136 7.63 -26.45 3.35
CA GLY A 136 6.87 -26.74 2.15
C GLY A 136 5.36 -26.75 2.38
N MET A 137 4.90 -27.39 3.45
CA MET A 137 3.48 -27.39 3.84
C MET A 137 2.98 -26.00 4.23
N LEU A 138 3.81 -25.20 4.90
CA LEU A 138 3.46 -23.81 5.22
C LEU A 138 3.28 -22.98 3.96
N VAL A 139 4.15 -23.14 2.95
CA VAL A 139 4.01 -22.45 1.66
C VAL A 139 2.67 -22.81 0.98
N VAL A 140 2.31 -24.09 0.98
CA VAL A 140 1.01 -24.55 0.44
C VAL A 140 -0.15 -23.95 1.23
N GLY A 141 -0.09 -23.97 2.56
CA GLY A 141 -1.13 -23.43 3.43
C GLY A 141 -1.36 -21.93 3.25
N PHE A 142 -0.29 -21.13 3.33
CA PHE A 142 -0.36 -19.68 3.11
C PHE A 142 -0.75 -19.34 1.67
N GLY A 143 -0.30 -20.13 0.69
CA GLY A 143 -0.72 -19.97 -0.71
C GLY A 143 -2.21 -20.24 -0.89
N LEU A 144 -2.75 -21.28 -0.25
CA LEU A 144 -4.18 -21.60 -0.26
C LEU A 144 -5.02 -20.53 0.45
N ASP A 145 -4.53 -20.03 1.58
CA ASP A 145 -5.15 -18.94 2.35
C ASP A 145 -5.19 -17.63 1.54
N ALA A 146 -4.09 -17.28 0.87
CA ALA A 146 -4.06 -16.16 -0.08
C ALA A 146 -5.01 -16.38 -1.27
N TRP A 147 -5.12 -17.60 -1.79
CA TRP A 147 -6.01 -17.94 -2.90
C TRP A 147 -7.48 -17.89 -2.53
N THR A 148 -7.84 -18.37 -1.33
CA THR A 148 -9.23 -18.30 -0.82
C THR A 148 -9.66 -16.85 -0.58
N ARG A 149 -8.81 -16.02 0.04
CA ARG A 149 -9.07 -14.58 0.18
C ARG A 149 -9.32 -13.87 -1.15
N ARG A 150 -8.59 -14.23 -2.21
CA ARG A 150 -8.77 -13.65 -3.55
C ARG A 150 -10.02 -14.13 -4.27
N ARG A 151 -10.51 -15.33 -3.97
CA ARG A 151 -11.71 -15.91 -4.61
C ARG A 151 -13.01 -15.46 -3.96
N TRP A 152 -12.96 -15.04 -2.71
CA TRP A 152 -14.11 -14.58 -1.94
C TRP A 152 -13.84 -13.17 -1.42
N PRO A 153 -13.80 -12.15 -2.29
CA PRO A 153 -13.93 -10.79 -1.81
C PRO A 153 -15.31 -10.72 -1.14
N LEU A 154 -15.32 -10.67 0.19
CA LEU A 154 -16.53 -10.35 0.94
C LEU A 154 -17.05 -9.07 0.31
N THR A 155 -18.21 -9.16 -0.35
CA THR A 155 -19.02 -8.01 -0.74
C THR A 155 -19.39 -7.28 0.55
N SER A 156 -18.47 -6.47 1.05
CA SER A 156 -18.81 -5.32 1.86
C SER A 156 -19.44 -4.36 0.86
N SER A 157 -20.77 -4.42 0.81
CA SER A 157 -21.59 -3.46 0.11
C SER A 157 -21.08 -2.05 0.42
N SER A 158 -20.63 -1.35 -0.62
CA SER A 158 -20.41 0.09 -0.59
C SER A 158 -21.67 0.76 -0.05
N GLY A 159 -21.59 1.39 1.11
CA GLY A 159 -22.53 2.45 1.47
C GLY A 159 -22.12 3.71 0.73
N PRO A 160 -23.01 4.37 -0.04
CA PRO A 160 -22.72 5.68 -0.62
C PRO A 160 -22.87 6.72 0.49
N PHE A 161 -21.83 6.92 1.30
CA PHE A 161 -21.74 8.15 2.08
C PHE A 161 -20.93 9.16 1.29
N VAL A 162 -21.66 9.86 0.42
CA VAL A 162 -21.41 11.25 0.06
C VAL A 162 -21.07 11.99 1.35
N GLN A 163 -19.79 12.19 1.63
CA GLN A 163 -19.36 13.03 2.72
C GLN A 163 -19.56 14.47 2.25
N HIS A 164 -20.73 14.99 2.63
CA HIS A 164 -21.21 16.33 2.40
C HIS A 164 -20.11 17.38 2.53
N GLN A 165 -19.92 18.13 1.44
CA GLN A 165 -19.59 19.55 1.51
C GLN A 165 -20.60 20.23 2.45
N ALA A 166 -20.23 20.38 3.72
CA ALA A 166 -20.95 21.22 4.68
C ALA A 166 -19.95 21.87 5.65
N SER A 167 -18.85 22.39 5.11
CA SER A 167 -17.90 23.24 5.87
C SER A 167 -17.84 24.68 5.34
N THR A 168 -18.71 25.04 4.38
CA THR A 168 -18.74 26.38 3.77
C THR A 168 -19.83 27.30 4.32
N ALA A 169 -20.66 26.86 5.28
CA ALA A 169 -21.79 27.65 5.79
C ALA A 169 -21.74 27.99 7.30
N ARG A 170 -20.63 27.73 8.00
CA ARG A 170 -20.44 28.10 9.43
C ARG A 170 -19.26 29.05 9.64
N MET A 171 -19.05 29.99 8.70
CA MET A 171 -18.16 31.15 8.94
C MET A 171 -18.80 32.48 8.56
N ALA A 172 -20.07 32.50 8.10
CA ALA A 172 -20.74 33.72 7.67
C ALA A 172 -21.74 34.30 8.68
N ASP A 173 -21.92 33.71 9.86
CA ASP A 173 -23.00 34.08 10.80
C ASP A 173 -22.48 34.32 12.24
N GLY A 174 -21.39 35.06 12.36
CA GLY A 174 -20.77 35.45 13.64
C GLY A 174 -20.56 36.95 13.80
N ALA A 175 -21.17 37.76 12.93
CA ALA A 175 -21.16 39.21 13.03
C ALA A 175 -22.59 39.69 13.29
N GLN A 176 -22.94 39.87 14.57
CA GLN A 176 -23.61 41.07 15.07
C GLN A 176 -23.96 41.02 16.57
N ALA A 177 -23.55 42.10 17.24
CA ALA A 177 -24.25 42.83 18.31
C ALA A 177 -24.48 42.18 19.68
N SER A 178 -23.83 42.74 20.70
CA SER A 178 -24.33 42.77 22.08
C SER A 178 -24.52 44.23 22.51
N PRO A 179 -25.69 44.63 23.06
CA PRO A 179 -25.96 46.00 23.47
C PRO A 179 -25.84 46.21 25.00
N THR A 180 -25.81 47.49 25.38
CA THR A 180 -26.37 48.11 26.62
C THR A 180 -25.45 48.39 27.83
N LEU A 181 -24.90 49.62 27.82
CA LEU A 181 -25.03 50.74 28.78
C LEU A 181 -24.60 50.64 30.27
N LYS A 182 -24.10 51.82 30.73
CA LYS A 182 -24.03 52.38 32.11
C LYS A 182 -22.88 51.84 32.98
N CYS A 183 -21.99 52.64 33.59
CA CYS A 183 -22.13 53.98 34.16
C CYS A 183 -20.88 54.84 34.00
N LEU A 184 -21.14 56.13 33.88
CA LEU A 184 -20.25 57.28 33.87
C LEU A 184 -19.98 57.72 35.32
N GLY A 185 -18.72 58.03 35.66
CA GLY A 185 -18.36 59.12 36.59
C GLY A 185 -17.96 58.77 38.03
N GLU A 186 -16.69 59.01 38.36
CA GLU A 186 -16.19 59.72 39.57
C GLU A 186 -14.67 59.89 39.40
N VAL A 187 -14.11 61.06 39.06
CA VAL A 187 -13.90 62.27 39.88
C VAL A 187 -12.91 62.05 41.06
N ARG A 188 -11.62 62.32 40.75
CA ARG A 188 -10.79 63.37 41.37
C ARG A 188 -9.97 63.11 42.67
N ARG A 189 -8.70 63.55 42.59
CA ARG A 189 -7.72 64.00 43.63
C ARG A 189 -7.14 62.88 44.52
N ASP A 190 -5.92 62.92 45.04
CA ASP A 190 -4.73 63.79 45.01
C ASP A 190 -3.56 62.83 45.39
N GLY A 191 -2.40 62.88 44.76
CA GLY A 191 -1.27 63.63 45.32
C GLY A 191 -0.41 62.81 46.30
N HIS A 192 0.69 62.21 45.83
CA HIS A 192 1.91 62.17 46.64
C HIS A 192 3.19 62.06 45.78
N ARG A 193 4.06 63.05 45.98
CA ARG A 193 5.46 63.13 45.56
C ARG A 193 6.35 62.30 46.51
N ALA A 194 7.58 62.05 46.04
CA ALA A 194 8.83 61.69 46.76
C ALA A 194 9.24 60.20 46.59
N GLY A 195 10.47 59.83 46.25
CA GLY A 195 11.75 60.53 46.02
C GLY A 195 12.56 59.83 44.90
N LEU A 196 13.55 60.44 44.24
CA LEU A 196 14.95 60.65 44.71
C LEU A 196 15.51 59.37 45.35
N ALA A 197 16.58 58.72 44.89
CA ALA A 197 17.75 59.15 44.13
C ALA A 197 18.53 57.94 43.52
N PRO A 198 19.53 58.17 42.66
CA PRO A 198 20.49 57.19 42.15
C PRO A 198 21.87 57.26 42.85
N SER A 199 22.59 56.13 42.92
CA SER A 199 24.05 56.00 43.20
C SER A 199 24.33 54.50 43.46
N ALA A 200 25.37 53.83 43.00
CA ALA A 200 26.62 54.19 42.34
C ALA A 200 27.13 52.97 41.54
#